data_AF-X1AMF7-F1
#
_entry.id   AF-X1AMF7-F1
#
_cell.length_a   1.000
_cell.length_b   1.000
_cell.length_c   1.000
_cell.angle_alpha   90.00
_cell.angle_beta   90.00
_cell.angle_gamma   90.00
#
_symmetry.space_group_name_H-M   'P 1'
#
loop_
_entity.id
_entity.type
_entity.pdbx_description
1 polymer ?
#
loop_
_entity_poly.entity_id
_entity_poly.type
_entity_poly.pdbx_seq_one_letter_code
_entity_poly.pdbx_strand_id
1 'polypeptide(L)'
;MKKVYKILASLLTIIFYWVIFPLFLFWFSFKVQIGRLNIPNLLAYGIGFIVVVYGLYWYIGAGIAQHKSGVKISRNYKYASFLSRLLQLNPPDKLITTGIYAKSRNPMFFGYTVILIGIGILLRSVSILVIFIPAFIIN
;
A
#
# COMPACT_ATOMS: atom_id res chain seq x y z
N MET A 1 -22.79 6.81 -18.34
CA MET A 1 -22.80 5.76 -17.30
C MET A 1 -21.41 5.24 -16.92
N LYS A 2 -20.54 4.82 -17.86
CA LYS A 2 -19.20 4.27 -17.55
C LYS A 2 -18.23 5.21 -16.79
N LYS A 3 -18.39 6.54 -16.89
CA LYS A 3 -17.52 7.52 -16.21
C LYS A 3 -17.86 7.70 -14.73
N VAL A 4 -19.15 7.73 -14.39
CA VAL A 4 -19.65 7.87 -13.00
C VAL A 4 -19.31 6.63 -12.18
N TYR A 5 -19.53 5.44 -12.74
CA TYR A 5 -19.14 4.17 -12.10
C TYR A 5 -17.65 4.13 -11.73
N LYS A 6 -16.75 4.60 -12.61
CA LYS A 6 -15.31 4.62 -12.36
C LYS A 6 -14.92 5.57 -11.23
N ILE A 7 -15.58 6.72 -11.14
CA ILE A 7 -15.35 7.69 -10.06
C ILE A 7 -15.80 7.08 -8.73
N LEU A 8 -17.00 6.48 -8.70
CA LEU A 8 -17.52 5.78 -7.53
C LEU A 8 -16.62 4.62 -7.10
N ALA A 9 -16.17 3.78 -8.04
CA ALA A 9 -15.26 2.69 -7.76
C ALA A 9 -13.92 3.18 -7.19
N SER A 10 -13.37 4.25 -7.76
CA SER A 10 -12.13 4.86 -7.23
C SER A 10 -12.33 5.39 -5.81
N LEU A 11 -13.43 6.12 -5.55
CA LEU A 11 -13.77 6.63 -4.22
C LEU A 11 -13.94 5.49 -3.20
N LEU A 12 -14.68 4.43 -3.56
CA LEU A 12 -14.84 3.26 -2.71
C LEU A 12 -13.50 2.59 -2.39
N THR A 13 -12.60 2.53 -3.37
CA THR A 13 -11.27 1.93 -3.17
C THR A 13 -10.40 2.80 -2.26
N ILE A 14 -10.47 4.13 -2.38
CA ILE A 14 -9.81 5.06 -1.44
C ILE A 14 -10.35 4.84 -0.03
N ILE A 15 -11.67 4.85 0.15
CA ILE A 15 -12.31 4.65 1.45
C ILE A 15 -11.90 3.30 2.04
N PHE A 16 -11.90 2.25 1.23
CA PHE A 16 -11.49 0.93 1.67
C PHE A 16 -10.03 0.91 2.16
N TYR A 17 -9.08 1.36 1.34
CA TYR A 17 -7.65 1.25 1.68
C TYR A 17 -7.17 2.27 2.73
N TRP A 18 -7.80 3.44 2.81
CA TRP A 18 -7.34 4.52 3.71
C TRP A 18 -8.17 4.66 4.99
N VAL A 19 -9.38 4.10 5.03
CA VAL A 19 -10.24 4.19 6.22
C VAL A 19 -10.58 2.80 6.75
N ILE A 20 -11.26 1.98 5.95
CA ILE A 20 -11.78 0.68 6.41
C ILE A 20 -10.63 -0.26 6.77
N PHE A 21 -9.62 -0.38 5.91
CA PHE A 21 -8.51 -1.31 6.10
C PHE A 21 -7.61 -0.91 7.29
N PRO A 22 -7.21 0.35 7.48
CA PRO A 22 -6.50 0.76 8.70
C PRO A 22 -7.30 0.55 9.97
N LEU A 23 -8.61 0.84 9.96
CA LEU A 23 -9.49 0.56 11.10
C LEU A 23 -9.58 -0.94 11.37
N PHE A 24 -9.64 -1.76 10.32
CA PHE A 24 -9.60 -3.21 10.45
C PHE A 24 -8.27 -3.68 11.04
N LEU A 25 -7.12 -3.18 10.59
CA LEU A 25 -5.82 -3.50 11.18
C LEU A 25 -5.73 -3.10 12.65
N PHE A 26 -6.26 -1.92 13.00
CA PHE A 26 -6.33 -1.47 14.37
C PHE A 26 -7.19 -2.42 15.21
N TRP A 27 -8.42 -2.70 14.78
CA TRP A 27 -9.32 -3.66 15.43
C TRP A 27 -8.68 -5.04 15.57
N PHE A 28 -8.06 -5.54 14.50
CA PHE A 28 -7.38 -6.83 14.45
C PHE A 28 -6.23 -6.90 15.45
N SER A 29 -5.46 -5.82 15.58
CA SER A 29 -4.36 -5.70 16.53
C SER A 29 -4.79 -5.97 17.99
N PHE A 30 -5.97 -5.48 18.38
CA PHE A 30 -6.48 -5.63 19.75
C PHE A 30 -7.24 -6.93 19.97
N LYS A 31 -7.94 -7.43 18.95
CA LYS A 31 -8.80 -8.62 19.06
C LYS A 31 -8.04 -9.92 18.84
N VAL A 32 -7.12 -9.95 17.89
CA VAL A 32 -6.28 -11.10 17.59
C VAL A 32 -4.91 -10.79 18.14
N GLN A 33 -4.70 -11.03 19.43
CA GLN A 33 -3.44 -10.69 20.11
C GLN A 33 -2.61 -11.95 20.38
N ILE A 34 -1.74 -12.31 19.42
CA ILE A 34 -0.76 -13.39 19.55
C ILE A 34 0.35 -12.99 20.54
N GLY A 35 0.70 -11.71 20.58
CA GLY A 35 1.69 -11.16 21.48
C GLY A 35 1.90 -9.66 21.26
N ARG A 36 2.55 -9.01 22.22
CA ARG A 36 2.98 -7.60 22.10
C ARG A 36 4.49 -7.51 22.04
N LEU A 37 4.99 -6.61 21.20
CA LEU A 37 6.43 -6.34 21.12
C LEU A 37 6.90 -5.70 22.43
N ASN A 38 7.92 -6.29 23.05
CA ASN A 38 8.53 -5.77 24.26
C ASN A 38 9.59 -4.70 23.94
N ILE A 39 9.13 -3.54 23.47
CA ILE A 39 9.95 -2.37 23.15
C ILE A 39 9.37 -1.12 23.82
N PRO A 40 10.20 -0.15 24.23
CA PRO A 40 9.73 1.12 24.77
C PRO A 40 8.84 1.87 23.78
N ASN A 41 7.80 2.55 24.28
CA ASN A 41 6.83 3.25 23.43
C ASN A 41 7.48 4.29 22.50
N LEU A 42 8.42 5.08 23.02
CA LEU A 42 9.11 6.10 22.22
C LEU A 42 9.88 5.48 21.05
N LEU A 43 10.54 4.35 21.29
CA LEU A 43 11.28 3.62 20.27
C LEU A 43 10.34 3.00 19.24
N ALA A 44 9.23 2.41 19.70
CA ALA A 44 8.20 1.85 18.82
C ALA A 44 7.60 2.92 17.90
N TYR A 45 7.28 4.10 18.44
CA TYR A 45 6.74 5.20 17.66
C TYR A 45 7.76 5.78 16.68
N GLY A 46 9.01 5.98 17.11
CA GLY A 46 10.08 6.48 16.25
C GLY A 46 10.38 5.53 15.09
N ILE A 47 10.69 4.27 15.39
CA ILE A 47 11.00 3.26 14.37
C ILE A 47 9.79 3.00 13.48
N GLY A 48 8.62 2.80 14.06
CA GLY A 48 7.39 2.54 13.32
C GLY A 48 7.06 3.68 12.35
N PHE A 49 7.21 4.94 12.77
CA PHE A 49 6.99 6.10 11.90
C PHE A 49 7.98 6.14 10.74
N ILE A 50 9.28 5.95 11.00
CA ILE A 50 10.32 5.92 9.96
C ILE A 50 10.02 4.81 8.92
N VAL A 51 9.63 3.63 9.40
CA VAL A 51 9.30 2.49 8.54
C VAL A 51 8.06 2.78 7.69
N VAL A 52 7.00 3.38 8.27
CA VAL A 52 5.81 3.78 7.51
C VAL A 52 6.15 4.82 6.43
N VAL A 53 6.94 5.85 6.77
CA VAL A 53 7.36 6.88 5.81
C VAL A 53 8.19 6.26 4.67
N TYR A 54 9.09 5.34 5.00
CA TYR A 54 9.88 4.63 3.99
C TYR A 54 8.98 3.78 3.07
N GLY A 55 8.00 3.06 3.61
CA GLY A 55 7.04 2.30 2.80
C GLY A 55 6.17 3.20 1.93
N LEU A 56 5.73 4.36 2.43
CA LEU A 56 5.00 5.38 1.66
C LEU A 56 5.84 5.93 0.50
N TYR A 57 7.14 6.14 0.70
CA TYR A 57 8.06 6.55 -0.38
C TYR A 57 8.06 5.53 -1.53
N TRP A 58 8.14 4.24 -1.23
CA TRP A 58 8.07 3.18 -2.24
C TRP A 58 6.71 3.13 -2.94
N TYR A 59 5.62 3.21 -2.17
CA TYR A 59 4.25 3.14 -2.67
C TYR A 59 3.92 4.32 -3.59
N ILE A 60 4.16 5.55 -3.13
CA ILE A 60 3.90 6.77 -3.89
C ILE A 60 4.86 6.86 -5.08
N GLY A 61 6.12 6.53 -4.87
CA GLY A 61 7.14 6.54 -5.92
C GLY A 61 6.83 5.56 -7.07
N ALA A 62 6.26 4.39 -6.76
CA ALA A 62 5.72 3.49 -7.77
C ALA A 62 4.56 4.14 -8.55
N GLY A 63 3.60 4.76 -7.87
CA GLY A 63 2.50 5.48 -8.53
C GLY A 63 2.97 6.63 -9.43
N ILE A 64 4.00 7.38 -9.00
CA ILE A 64 4.61 8.45 -9.80
C ILE A 64 5.31 7.87 -11.03
N ALA A 65 6.07 6.78 -10.89
CA ALA A 65 6.75 6.13 -12.01
C ALA A 65 5.74 5.58 -13.04
N GLN A 66 4.63 5.01 -12.57
CA GLN A 66 3.51 4.64 -13.44
C GLN A 66 2.89 5.84 -14.14
N HIS A 67 2.77 6.98 -13.48
CA HIS A 67 2.19 8.19 -14.09
C HIS A 67 3.14 8.81 -15.13
N LYS A 68 4.43 8.97 -14.79
CA LYS A 68 5.46 9.57 -15.66
C LYS A 68 5.79 8.74 -16.89
N SER A 69 5.70 7.42 -16.80
CA SER A 69 5.96 6.53 -17.94
C SER A 69 4.95 6.66 -19.09
N GLY A 70 3.91 7.50 -18.95
CA GLY A 70 2.96 7.78 -20.02
C GLY A 70 2.19 6.55 -20.51
N VAL A 71 2.23 5.46 -19.73
CA VAL A 71 1.62 4.18 -20.07
C VAL A 71 0.13 4.42 -20.19
N LYS A 72 -0.40 4.36 -21.41
CA LYS A 72 -1.84 4.30 -21.64
C LYS A 72 -2.34 3.05 -20.92
N ILE A 73 -3.42 3.18 -20.18
CA ILE A 73 -4.13 1.99 -19.70
C ILE A 73 -4.95 1.50 -20.87
N SER A 74 -4.94 0.19 -21.07
CA SER A 74 -5.56 -0.62 -22.12
C SER A 74 -6.42 0.19 -23.08
N ARG A 75 -6.13 0.13 -24.39
CA ARG A 75 -6.82 0.71 -25.60
C ARG A 75 -8.20 1.39 -25.42
N ASN A 76 -9.03 0.93 -24.48
CA ASN A 76 -10.29 1.50 -23.98
C ASN A 76 -10.22 2.61 -22.90
N TYR A 77 -9.07 2.94 -22.30
CA TYR A 77 -8.98 3.86 -21.14
C TYR A 77 -8.00 5.02 -21.39
N LYS A 78 -8.53 6.06 -22.01
CA LYS A 78 -7.75 7.23 -22.47
C LYS A 78 -7.13 8.07 -21.33
N TYR A 79 -7.67 8.01 -20.11
CA TYR A 79 -7.19 8.78 -18.95
C TYR A 79 -7.52 8.08 -17.63
N ALA A 80 -6.50 7.56 -16.98
CA ALA A 80 -6.58 7.17 -15.58
C ALA A 80 -5.95 8.27 -14.74
N SER A 81 -6.70 8.79 -13.78
CA SER A 81 -6.19 9.74 -12.80
C SER A 81 -5.00 9.13 -12.06
N PHE A 82 -4.09 9.97 -11.57
CA PHE A 82 -2.97 9.54 -10.71
C PHE A 82 -3.44 8.62 -9.57
N LEU A 83 -4.60 8.93 -9.01
CA LEU A 83 -5.29 8.14 -7.99
C LEU A 83 -5.61 6.70 -8.43
N SER A 84 -6.13 6.51 -9.65
CA SER A 84 -6.40 5.15 -10.16
C SER A 84 -5.14 4.33 -10.43
N ARG A 85 -3.98 4.98 -10.68
CA ARG A 85 -2.67 4.31 -10.76
C ARG A 85 -2.15 3.94 -9.38
N LEU A 86 -2.25 4.86 -8.41
CA LEU A 86 -1.98 4.62 -7.00
C LEU A 86 -2.87 3.55 -6.36
N LEU A 87 -3.92 3.10 -7.03
CA LEU A 87 -4.82 2.05 -6.53
C LEU A 87 -4.74 0.77 -7.37
N GLN A 88 -3.80 0.68 -8.32
CA GLN A 88 -3.65 -0.45 -9.27
C GLN A 88 -4.97 -0.92 -9.90
N LEU A 89 -5.92 -0.01 -10.13
CA LEU A 89 -7.25 -0.40 -10.62
C LEU A 89 -7.21 -0.96 -12.05
N ASN A 90 -6.11 -0.73 -12.79
CA ASN A 90 -5.89 -1.29 -14.11
C ASN A 90 -4.42 -1.64 -14.31
N PRO A 91 -4.10 -2.79 -14.92
CA PRO A 91 -2.73 -3.15 -15.25
C PRO A 91 -2.14 -2.18 -16.28
N PRO A 92 -0.84 -1.84 -16.17
CA PRO A 92 -0.16 -1.03 -17.17
C PRO A 92 0.02 -1.81 -18.49
N ASP A 93 -0.26 -1.18 -19.63
CA ASP A 93 -0.08 -1.79 -20.97
C ASP A 93 1.38 -1.98 -21.38
N LYS A 94 2.31 -1.39 -20.63
CA LYS A 94 3.75 -1.42 -20.92
C LYS A 94 4.53 -1.72 -19.66
N LEU A 95 5.57 -2.52 -19.83
CA LEU A 95 6.55 -2.80 -18.79
C LEU A 95 7.31 -1.51 -18.44
N ILE A 96 7.36 -1.19 -17.16
CA ILE A 96 8.12 -0.05 -16.62
C ILE A 96 9.39 -0.64 -15.99
N THR A 97 10.56 -0.20 -16.45
CA THR A 97 11.86 -0.69 -15.96
C THR A 97 12.73 0.42 -15.37
N THR A 98 12.22 1.64 -15.29
CA THR A 98 12.99 2.82 -14.85
C THR A 98 12.55 3.31 -13.46
N GLY A 99 13.45 4.01 -12.77
CA GLY A 99 13.19 4.56 -11.44
C GLY A 99 13.02 3.47 -10.37
N ILE A 100 11.97 3.57 -9.55
CA ILE A 100 11.69 2.62 -8.46
C ILE A 100 11.41 1.19 -8.98
N TYR A 101 10.85 1.07 -10.19
CA TYR A 101 10.64 -0.22 -10.86
C TYR A 101 11.93 -0.89 -11.34
N ALA A 102 13.06 -0.17 -11.40
CA ALA A 102 14.37 -0.76 -11.67
C ALA A 102 14.90 -1.56 -10.46
N LYS A 103 14.45 -1.20 -9.24
CA LYS A 103 14.92 -1.81 -7.99
C LYS A 103 14.07 -3.00 -7.55
N SER A 104 12.79 -3.02 -7.91
CA SER A 104 11.86 -4.11 -7.60
C SER A 104 10.82 -4.22 -8.70
N ARG A 105 10.43 -5.46 -9.03
CA ARG A 105 9.35 -5.74 -10.00
C ARG A 105 7.98 -5.29 -9.48
N ASN A 106 7.78 -5.40 -8.17
CA ASN A 106 6.52 -5.09 -7.47
C ASN A 106 6.77 -4.05 -6.35
N PRO A 107 7.23 -2.83 -6.69
CA PRO A 107 7.65 -1.86 -5.69
C PRO A 107 6.49 -1.36 -4.83
N MET A 108 5.27 -1.38 -5.36
CA MET A 108 4.07 -0.95 -4.65
C MET A 108 3.63 -1.96 -3.59
N PHE A 109 3.68 -3.26 -3.90
CA PHE A 109 3.45 -4.31 -2.91
C PHE A 109 4.54 -4.31 -1.84
N PHE A 110 5.81 -4.15 -2.26
CA PHE A 110 6.92 -3.99 -1.33
C PHE A 110 6.70 -2.80 -0.37
N GLY A 111 6.35 -1.62 -0.91
CA GLY A 111 6.03 -0.45 -0.08
C GLY A 111 4.88 -0.72 0.88
N TYR A 112 3.85 -1.43 0.45
CA TYR A 112 2.71 -1.79 1.30
C TYR A 112 3.10 -2.76 2.43
N THR A 113 3.90 -3.79 2.14
CA THR A 113 4.45 -4.69 3.16
C THR A 113 5.27 -3.94 4.20
N VAL A 114 6.11 -2.98 3.76
CA VAL A 114 6.89 -2.13 4.65
C VAL A 114 5.99 -1.24 5.51
N ILE A 115 4.91 -0.65 4.96
CA ILE A 115 3.92 0.10 5.74
C ILE A 115 3.28 -0.79 6.81
N LEU A 116 2.89 -2.02 6.46
CA LEU A 116 2.30 -2.99 7.40
C LEU A 116 3.26 -3.35 8.54
N ILE A 117 4.55 -3.52 8.24
CA ILE A 117 5.59 -3.72 9.25
C ILE A 117 5.64 -2.51 10.19
N GLY A 118 5.67 -1.30 9.63
CA GLY A 118 5.69 -0.06 10.40
C GLY A 118 4.47 0.07 11.32
N ILE A 119 3.27 -0.22 10.81
CA ILE A 119 2.01 -0.24 11.59
C ILE A 119 2.08 -1.30 12.69
N GLY A 120 2.58 -2.50 12.41
CA GLY A 120 2.78 -3.56 13.41
C GLY A 120 3.70 -3.12 14.55
N ILE A 121 4.77 -2.38 14.23
CA ILE A 121 5.68 -1.80 15.23
C ILE A 121 4.99 -0.68 16.02
N LEU A 122 4.30 0.25 15.35
CA LEU A 122 3.56 1.35 15.99
C LEU A 122 2.52 0.85 16.99
N LEU A 123 1.77 -0.19 16.61
CA LEU A 123 0.77 -0.82 17.45
C LEU A 123 1.36 -1.87 18.40
N ARG A 124 2.68 -2.10 18.34
CA ARG A 124 3.41 -3.13 19.08
C ARG A 124 2.77 -4.52 18.96
N SER A 125 2.22 -4.83 17.80
CA SER A 125 1.38 -6.00 17.57
C SER A 125 2.11 -7.07 16.79
N VAL A 126 2.43 -8.18 17.46
CA VAL A 126 3.08 -9.33 16.81
C VAL A 126 2.14 -9.96 15.78
N SER A 127 0.83 -9.93 16.02
CA SER A 127 -0.16 -10.53 15.12
C SER A 127 -0.17 -9.88 13.75
N ILE A 128 -0.04 -8.55 13.68
CA ILE A 128 0.04 -7.84 12.40
C ILE A 128 1.28 -8.30 11.63
N LEU A 129 2.42 -8.39 12.31
CA LEU A 129 3.68 -8.80 11.69
C LEU A 129 3.61 -10.25 11.19
N VAL A 130 3.12 -11.17 12.00
CA VAL A 130 3.15 -12.60 11.67
C VAL A 130 2.09 -12.98 10.64
N ILE A 131 0.93 -12.33 10.61
CA ILE A 131 -0.17 -12.73 9.73
C ILE A 131 -0.13 -12.00 8.40
N PHE A 132 0.07 -10.68 8.40
CA PHE A 132 -0.03 -9.91 7.17
C PHE A 132 1.26 -9.91 6.36
N ILE A 133 2.44 -10.05 6.97
CA ILE A 133 3.69 -10.09 6.19
C ILE A 133 3.74 -11.32 5.25
N PRO A 134 3.49 -12.56 5.71
CA PRO A 134 3.50 -13.72 4.82
C PRO A 134 2.40 -13.66 3.76
N ALA A 135 1.20 -13.17 4.13
CA ALA A 135 0.09 -13.03 3.20
C ALA A 135 0.45 -12.14 1.99
N PHE A 136 1.29 -11.11 2.19
CA PHE A 136 1.73 -10.23 1.10
C PHE A 136 2.97 -10.73 0.35
N ILE A 137 3.75 -11.64 0.93
CA ILE A 137 4.92 -12.26 0.26
C ILE A 137 4.49 -13.43 -0.63
N ILE A 138 3.42 -14.14 -0.26
CA ILE A 138 2.91 -15.32 -1.00
C ILE A 138 2.01 -14.92 -2.19
N ASN A 139 1.55 -13.66 -2.27
CA ASN A 139 0.82 -13.11 -3.42
C ASN A 139 1.74 -12.80 -4.60
#